data_AF-A0A0B6YZY9-F1
#
_entry.id   AF-A0A0B6YZY9-F1
#
_cell.length_a   1.000
_cell.length_b   1.000
_cell.length_c   1.000
_cell.angle_alpha   90.00
_cell.angle_beta   90.00
_cell.angle_gamma   90.00
#
_symmetry.space_group_name_H-M   'P 1'
#
loop_
_entity.id
_entity.type
_entity.pdbx_description
1 polymer ?
#
loop_
_entity_poly.entity_id
_entity_poly.type
_entity_poly.pdbx_seq_one_letter_code
_entity_poly.pdbx_strand_id
1 'polypeptide(L)'
;CIQMKYKVPWPVDMIISDRCQQLYNNIFTFLLQIKRAKYSVDELRFEDLSSQQVSHQQRSSLLQEHDDDDDGGDTLSCETRIHRCHLLRFRLLYFVNCLHSYIMTRILHSTGLEYISLLEDATDLEQVIRVHR
;
A
#
# COMPACT_ATOMS: atom_id res chain seq x y z
N CYS A 1 6.67 -14.48 -4.34
CA CYS A 1 7.12 -14.07 -2.99
C CYS A 1 8.49 -13.43 -3.10
N ILE A 2 8.67 -12.23 -2.54
CA ILE A 2 9.96 -11.52 -2.53
C ILE A 2 10.61 -11.79 -1.17
N GLN A 3 11.84 -12.30 -1.18
CA GLN A 3 12.60 -12.59 0.04
C GLN A 3 13.92 -11.83 0.00
N MET A 4 14.27 -11.21 1.12
CA MET A 4 15.55 -10.54 1.33
C MET A 4 16.54 -11.51 1.99
N LYS A 5 17.64 -11.78 1.28
CA LYS A 5 18.76 -12.58 1.80
C LYS A 5 19.92 -11.65 2.11
N TYR A 6 20.05 -11.29 3.39
CA TYR A 6 21.22 -10.62 3.94
C TYR A 6 22.31 -11.66 4.23
N LYS A 7 23.50 -11.48 3.66
CA LYS A 7 24.67 -12.32 3.91
C LYS A 7 25.42 -11.76 5.12
N VAL A 8 25.20 -12.35 6.28
CA VAL A 8 25.86 -11.93 7.53
C VAL A 8 27.25 -12.55 7.59
N PRO A 9 28.33 -11.75 7.65
CA PRO A 9 29.66 -12.28 7.90
C PRO A 9 29.82 -12.64 9.38
N TRP A 10 30.66 -13.65 9.64
CA TRP A 10 31.14 -13.91 11.00
C TRP A 10 31.86 -12.67 11.56
N PRO A 11 31.68 -12.30 12.85
CA PRO A 11 30.97 -13.02 13.92
C PRO A 11 29.51 -12.59 14.14
N VAL A 12 28.96 -11.74 13.28
CA VAL A 12 27.63 -11.15 13.48
C VAL A 12 26.51 -12.18 13.27
N ASP A 13 26.82 -13.28 12.57
CA ASP A 13 25.92 -14.43 12.37
C ASP A 13 25.52 -15.12 13.69
N MET A 14 26.35 -14.99 14.73
CA MET A 14 26.02 -15.47 16.08
C MET A 14 24.82 -14.75 16.69
N ILE A 15 24.59 -13.49 16.29
CA ILE A 15 23.47 -12.66 16.77
C ILE A 15 22.30 -12.75 15.78
N ILE A 16 22.58 -12.57 14.49
CA ILE A 16 21.59 -12.57 13.42
C ILE A 16 21.45 -13.99 12.86
N SER A 17 20.66 -14.81 13.54
CA SER A 17 20.37 -16.18 13.11
C SER A 17 19.42 -16.26 11.91
N ASP A 18 19.40 -17.40 11.22
CA ASP A 18 18.44 -17.69 10.13
C ASP A 18 16.98 -17.50 10.57
N ARG A 19 16.66 -17.76 11.84
CA ARG A 19 15.32 -17.56 12.40
C ARG A 19 14.97 -16.08 12.49
N CYS A 20 15.89 -15.23 12.93
CA CYS A 20 15.70 -13.77 12.93
C CYS A 20 15.47 -13.26 11.51
N GLN A 21 16.22 -13.77 10.55
CA GLN A 21 16.09 -13.39 9.15
C GLN A 21 14.74 -13.81 8.54
N GLN A 22 14.17 -14.94 8.95
CA GLN A 22 12.80 -15.31 8.57
C GLN A 22 11.78 -14.32 9.14
N LEU A 23 11.93 -13.90 10.40
CA LEU A 23 11.04 -12.91 11.02
C LEU A 23 11.14 -11.55 10.31
N TYR A 24 12.35 -11.09 9.98
CA TYR A 24 12.53 -9.87 9.20
C TYR A 24 11.92 -9.95 7.81
N ASN A 25 11.99 -11.12 7.15
CA ASN A 25 11.32 -11.34 5.87
C ASN A 25 9.79 -11.28 5.96
N ASN A 26 9.20 -11.78 7.06
CA ASN A 26 7.77 -11.67 7.31
C ASN A 26 7.34 -10.21 7.49
N ILE A 27 8.08 -9.45 8.31
CA ILE A 27 7.85 -8.02 8.53
C ILE A 27 8.02 -7.26 7.20
N PHE A 28 9.09 -7.52 6.46
CA PHE A 28 9.35 -6.91 5.16
C PHE A 28 8.20 -7.17 4.18
N THR A 29 7.74 -8.41 4.08
CA THR A 29 6.63 -8.77 3.19
C THR A 29 5.36 -8.03 3.56
N PHE A 30 5.04 -7.95 4.86
CA PHE A 30 3.88 -7.21 5.35
C PHE A 30 3.98 -5.71 5.02
N LEU A 31 5.12 -5.07 5.30
CA LEU A 31 5.35 -3.65 4.96
C LEU A 31 5.28 -3.41 3.46
N LEU A 32 5.81 -4.34 2.66
CA LEU A 32 5.76 -4.25 1.21
C LEU A 32 4.33 -4.36 0.69
N GLN A 33 3.49 -5.23 1.27
CA GLN A 33 2.06 -5.30 0.93
C GLN A 33 1.36 -3.97 1.22
N ILE A 34 1.63 -3.32 2.35
CA ILE A 34 1.06 -2.01 2.69
C ILE A 34 1.55 -0.94 1.72
N LYS A 35 2.86 -0.89 1.43
CA LYS A 35 3.41 0.07 0.45
C LYS A 35 2.82 -0.14 -0.93
N ARG A 36 2.64 -1.40 -1.36
CA ARG A 36 1.97 -1.73 -2.62
C ARG A 36 0.52 -1.27 -2.62
N ALA A 37 -0.24 -1.56 -1.55
CA ALA A 37 -1.62 -1.10 -1.45
C ALA A 37 -1.71 0.42 -1.52
N LYS A 38 -0.82 1.13 -0.82
CA LYS A 38 -0.75 2.60 -0.86
C LYS A 38 -0.50 3.09 -2.29
N TYR A 39 0.56 2.59 -2.91
CA TYR A 39 0.94 2.97 -4.27
C TYR A 39 -0.16 2.65 -5.29
N SER A 40 -0.76 1.47 -5.20
CA SER A 40 -1.86 1.07 -6.07
C SER A 40 -3.05 2.02 -5.95
N VAL A 41 -3.46 2.41 -4.74
CA VAL A 41 -4.56 3.36 -4.55
C VAL A 41 -4.19 4.78 -5.00
N ASP A 42 -2.92 5.16 -4.85
CA ASP A 42 -2.39 6.46 -5.26
C ASP A 42 -2.30 6.62 -6.77
N GLU A 43 -1.94 5.55 -7.50
CA GLU A 43 -1.85 5.54 -8.96
C GLU A 43 -3.17 5.23 -9.68
N LEU A 44 -4.23 4.85 -8.96
CA LEU A 44 -5.54 4.63 -9.60
C LEU A 44 -5.91 5.88 -10.42
N ARG A 45 -6.45 5.72 -11.62
CA ARG A 45 -7.01 6.84 -12.39
C ARG A 45 -8.36 6.40 -12.88
N PHE A 46 -9.35 7.29 -12.80
CA PHE A 46 -10.70 7.03 -13.29
C PHE A 46 -10.93 7.70 -14.66
N GLU A 47 -9.87 8.23 -15.29
CA GLU A 47 -9.86 8.91 -16.59
C GLU A 47 -10.24 7.95 -17.75
N ASP A 48 -10.01 6.65 -17.60
CA ASP A 48 -10.43 5.66 -18.60
C ASP A 48 -11.97 5.49 -18.64
N LEU A 49 -12.65 5.74 -17.52
CA LEU A 49 -14.12 5.67 -17.43
C LEU A 49 -14.79 6.86 -18.11
N SER A 50 -14.15 8.03 -18.13
CA SER A 50 -14.64 9.19 -18.88
C SER A 50 -14.32 9.09 -20.38
N SER A 51 -13.21 8.45 -20.76
CA SER A 51 -12.78 8.31 -22.16
C SER A 51 -13.65 7.31 -22.97
N GLN A 52 -14.18 6.26 -22.33
CA GLN A 52 -15.15 5.35 -22.98
C GLN A 52 -16.46 6.05 -23.35
N GLN A 53 -16.80 7.19 -22.73
CA GLN A 53 -18.01 7.94 -23.05
C GLN A 53 -17.92 8.62 -24.42
N VAL A 54 -16.77 9.22 -24.74
CA VAL A 54 -16.58 9.97 -25.99
C VAL A 54 -16.72 9.07 -27.22
N SER A 55 -16.28 7.81 -27.11
CA SER A 55 -16.31 6.84 -28.21
C SER A 55 -17.69 6.21 -28.42
N HIS A 56 -18.51 6.04 -27.37
CA HIS A 56 -19.89 5.57 -27.52
C HIS A 56 -20.83 6.67 -28.05
N GLN A 57 -20.63 7.92 -27.60
CA GLN A 57 -21.44 9.05 -28.06
C GLN A 57 -21.21 9.37 -29.54
N GLN A 58 -19.96 9.30 -30.02
CA GLN A 58 -19.65 9.45 -31.46
C GLN A 58 -20.24 8.34 -32.36
N ARG A 59 -20.38 7.11 -31.85
CA ARG A 59 -20.97 6.00 -32.61
C ARG A 59 -22.50 6.07 -32.68
N SER A 60 -23.16 6.56 -31.62
CA SER A 60 -24.61 6.82 -31.65
C SER A 60 -24.96 8.02 -32.55
N SER A 61 -24.13 9.06 -32.60
CA SER A 61 -24.38 10.23 -33.47
C SER A 61 -24.32 9.94 -34.97
N LEU A 62 -23.68 8.85 -35.42
CA LEU A 62 -23.63 8.47 -36.85
C LEU A 62 -24.82 7.62 -37.32
N LEU A 63 -25.76 7.25 -36.43
CA LEU A 63 -26.82 6.29 -36.72
C LEU A 63 -28.26 6.79 -36.48
N GLN A 64 -28.50 8.07 -36.17
CA GLN A 64 -29.83 8.52 -35.74
C GLN A 64 -30.43 9.63 -36.62
N GLU A 65 -31.26 9.22 -37.59
CA GLU A 65 -32.38 10.01 -38.10
C GLU A 65 -33.66 9.56 -37.38
N HIS A 66 -34.32 10.49 -36.68
CA HIS A 66 -35.70 10.47 -36.14
C HIS A 66 -36.12 9.45 -35.04
N ASP A 67 -36.51 10.04 -33.90
CA ASP A 67 -37.76 9.91 -33.12
C ASP A 67 -37.50 9.88 -31.60
N ASP A 68 -38.50 10.37 -30.87
CA ASP A 68 -38.57 10.80 -29.46
C ASP A 68 -37.98 9.87 -28.36
N ASP A 69 -37.82 10.48 -27.18
CA ASP A 69 -37.63 9.92 -25.80
C ASP A 69 -36.21 9.91 -25.16
N ASP A 70 -36.08 10.78 -24.14
CA ASP A 70 -35.41 10.58 -22.84
C ASP A 70 -34.10 9.75 -22.74
N ASP A 71 -32.96 10.29 -23.22
CA ASP A 71 -31.62 9.68 -23.03
C ASP A 71 -30.72 10.47 -22.03
N GLY A 72 -31.26 11.48 -21.34
CA GLY A 72 -30.50 12.34 -20.42
C GLY A 72 -30.05 11.66 -19.12
N GLY A 73 -30.65 10.53 -18.74
CA GLY A 73 -30.43 9.87 -17.45
C GLY A 73 -29.09 9.13 -17.30
N ASP A 74 -28.58 8.53 -18.37
CA ASP A 74 -27.41 7.65 -18.31
C ASP A 74 -26.09 8.41 -18.11
N THR A 75 -26.00 9.64 -18.66
CA THR A 75 -24.82 10.50 -18.48
C THR A 75 -24.69 10.98 -17.03
N LEU A 76 -25.80 11.42 -16.42
CA LEU A 76 -25.87 11.85 -15.01
C LEU A 76 -25.62 10.69 -14.03
N SER A 77 -26.08 9.48 -14.38
CA SER A 77 -25.85 8.25 -13.61
C SER A 77 -24.36 7.86 -13.59
N CYS A 78 -23.68 7.97 -14.73
CA CYS A 78 -22.25 7.68 -14.84
C CYS A 78 -21.38 8.68 -14.05
N GLU A 79 -21.64 9.97 -14.17
CA GLU A 79 -20.93 11.02 -13.43
C GLU A 79 -21.06 10.80 -11.91
N THR A 80 -22.26 10.42 -11.46
CA THR A 80 -22.51 10.04 -10.06
C THR A 80 -21.68 8.82 -9.64
N ARG A 81 -21.52 7.82 -10.52
CA ARG A 81 -20.68 6.63 -10.24
C ARG A 81 -19.21 6.98 -10.16
N ILE A 82 -18.69 7.82 -11.07
CA ILE A 82 -17.30 8.30 -11.05
C ILE A 82 -17.03 9.07 -9.76
N HIS A 83 -17.91 10.01 -9.39
CA HIS A 83 -17.81 10.75 -8.12
C HIS A 83 -17.76 9.81 -6.90
N ARG A 84 -18.62 8.77 -6.87
CA ARG A 84 -18.59 7.73 -5.81
C ARG A 84 -17.28 6.94 -5.79
N CYS A 85 -16.71 6.62 -6.95
CA CYS A 85 -15.40 5.96 -7.06
C CYS A 85 -14.27 6.85 -6.51
N HIS A 86 -14.27 8.14 -6.82
CA HIS A 86 -13.33 9.10 -6.21
C HIS A 86 -13.46 9.16 -4.70
N LEU A 87 -14.70 9.23 -4.18
CA LEU A 87 -14.95 9.28 -2.75
C LEU A 87 -14.44 8.01 -2.03
N LEU A 88 -14.66 6.85 -2.63
CA LEU A 88 -14.12 5.58 -2.14
C LEU A 88 -12.59 5.58 -2.16
N ARG A 89 -11.98 6.04 -3.27
CA ARG A 89 -10.52 6.14 -3.40
C ARG A 89 -9.92 7.04 -2.33
N PHE A 90 -10.50 8.20 -2.07
CA PHE A 90 -10.03 9.09 -0.99
C PHE A 90 -10.11 8.43 0.39
N ARG A 91 -11.22 7.72 0.69
CA ARG A 91 -11.37 6.98 1.95
C ARG A 91 -10.32 5.88 2.09
N LEU A 92 -10.09 5.10 1.04
CA LEU A 92 -9.07 4.05 1.02
C LEU A 92 -7.66 4.63 1.15
N LEU A 93 -7.36 5.71 0.43
CA LEU A 93 -6.07 6.38 0.48
C LEU A 93 -5.77 6.90 1.89
N TYR A 94 -6.75 7.55 2.52
CA TYR A 94 -6.63 7.99 3.91
C TYR A 94 -6.38 6.82 4.85
N PHE A 95 -7.21 5.78 4.77
CA PHE A 95 -7.06 4.59 5.61
C PHE A 95 -5.67 3.96 5.48
N VAL A 96 -5.21 3.72 4.25
CA VAL A 96 -3.90 3.11 4.01
C VAL A 96 -2.76 4.04 4.45
N ASN A 97 -2.89 5.35 4.28
CA ASN A 97 -1.91 6.32 4.77
C ASN A 97 -1.84 6.33 6.30
N CYS A 98 -2.98 6.29 6.99
CA CYS A 98 -3.02 6.18 8.45
C CYS A 98 -2.37 4.87 8.92
N LEU A 99 -2.72 3.75 8.29
CA LEU A 99 -2.16 2.44 8.62
C LEU A 99 -0.64 2.41 8.41
N HIS A 100 -0.16 2.86 7.24
CA HIS A 100 1.26 2.96 6.94
C HIS A 100 1.99 3.87 7.93
N SER A 101 1.44 5.05 8.21
CA SER A 101 2.07 6.01 9.12
C SER A 101 2.13 5.48 10.53
N TYR A 102 1.07 4.85 11.01
CA TYR A 102 1.03 4.22 12.33
C TYR A 102 2.08 3.11 12.45
N ILE A 103 2.12 2.18 11.49
CA ILE A 103 3.08 1.08 11.54
C ILE A 103 4.52 1.61 11.46
N MET A 104 4.83 2.54 10.55
CA MET A 104 6.17 3.07 10.39
C MET A 104 6.65 3.89 11.59
N THR A 105 5.81 4.79 12.11
CA THR A 105 6.23 5.76 13.15
C THR A 105 5.93 5.31 14.57
N ARG A 106 4.81 4.62 14.80
CA ARG A 106 4.40 4.22 16.16
C ARG A 106 4.90 2.85 16.54
N ILE A 107 4.88 1.89 15.61
CA ILE A 107 5.38 0.55 15.89
C ILE A 107 6.89 0.54 15.62
N LEU A 108 7.29 0.52 14.34
CA LEU A 108 8.68 0.28 13.94
C LEU A 108 9.67 1.27 14.55
N HIS A 109 9.38 2.56 14.44
CA HIS A 109 10.30 3.58 14.95
C HIS A 109 10.34 3.59 16.48
N SER A 110 9.20 3.49 17.17
CA SER A 110 9.18 3.49 18.64
C SER A 110 9.89 2.27 19.21
N THR A 111 9.57 1.06 18.72
CA THR A 111 10.24 -0.16 19.18
C THR A 111 11.70 -0.20 18.75
N GLY A 112 12.02 0.40 17.60
CA GLY A 112 13.40 0.54 17.13
C GLY A 112 14.25 1.41 18.04
N LEU A 113 13.71 2.53 18.53
CA LEU A 113 14.39 3.39 19.50
C LEU A 113 14.62 2.69 20.83
N GLU A 114 13.60 2.00 21.35
CA GLU A 114 13.71 1.20 22.57
C GLU A 114 14.77 0.10 22.43
N TYR A 115 14.74 -0.61 21.29
CA TYR A 115 15.74 -1.62 20.97
C TYR A 115 17.16 -1.06 20.92
N ILE A 116 17.38 0.09 20.26
CA ILE A 116 18.70 0.74 20.20
C ILE A 116 19.17 1.11 21.60
N SER A 117 18.30 1.70 22.43
CA SER A 117 18.63 2.05 23.82
C SER A 117 19.03 0.81 24.63
N LEU A 118 18.28 -0.28 24.52
CA LEU A 118 18.58 -1.53 25.22
C LEU A 118 19.88 -2.20 24.73
N LEU A 119 20.20 -1.99 23.45
CA LEU A 119 21.41 -2.51 22.84
C LEU A 119 22.65 -1.71 23.27
N GLU A 120 22.53 -0.39 23.43
CA GLU A 120 23.59 0.48 23.97
C GLU A 120 23.90 0.16 25.43
N ASP A 121 22.89 -0.21 26.22
CA ASP A 121 23.05 -0.62 27.62
C ASP A 121 23.58 -2.06 27.78
N ALA A 122 23.72 -2.82 26.70
CA ALA A 122 24.14 -4.22 26.77
C ALA A 122 25.66 -4.35 26.95
N THR A 123 26.09 -5.06 28.00
CA THR A 123 27.52 -5.18 28.34
C THR A 123 28.18 -6.47 27.85
N ASP A 124 27.38 -7.48 27.51
CA ASP A 124 27.87 -8.80 27.08
C ASP A 124 27.12 -9.33 25.85
N LEU A 125 27.75 -10.29 25.16
CA LEU A 125 27.22 -10.86 23.92
C LEU A 125 25.89 -11.60 24.13
N GLU A 126 25.72 -12.28 25.26
CA GLU A 126 24.47 -12.99 25.57
C GLU A 126 23.32 -12.00 25.79
N GLN A 127 23.59 -10.85 26.41
CA GLN A 127 22.64 -9.76 26.57
C GLN A 127 22.26 -9.17 25.21
N VAL A 128 23.22 -8.97 24.30
CA VAL A 128 22.94 -8.53 22.92
C VAL A 128 22.04 -9.55 22.19
N ILE A 129 22.34 -10.85 22.28
CA ILE A 129 21.52 -11.91 21.68
C ILE A 129 20.10 -11.93 22.28
N ARG A 130 19.99 -11.70 23.60
CA ARG A 130 18.70 -11.65 24.30
C ARG A 130 17.86 -10.43 23.92
N VAL A 131 18.47 -9.26 23.77
CA VAL A 131 17.79 -8.02 23.37
C VAL A 131 17.35 -8.09 21.89
N HIS A 132 18.10 -8.80 21.05
CA HIS A 132 17.78 -8.97 19.63
C HIS A 132 16.62 -9.93 19.33
N ARG A 133 16.36 -10.91 20.21
CA ARG A 133 15.31 -11.92 20.03
C ARG A 133 13.92 -11.40 20.39
#